data_AF-A0A9E4PB65-F1
#
_entry.id   AF-A0A9E4PB65-F1
#
_cell.length_a   1.000
_cell.length_b   1.000
_cell.length_c   1.000
_cell.angle_alpha   90.00
_cell.angle_beta   90.00
_cell.angle_gamma   90.00
#
_symmetry.space_group_name_H-M   'P 1'
#
loop_
_entity.id
_entity.type
_entity.pdbx_description
1 polymer ?
#
loop_
_entity_poly.entity_id
_entity_poly.type
_entity_poly.pdbx_seq_one_letter_code
_entity_poly.pdbx_strand_id
1 'polypeptide(L)' 'MAIQLGRRYISEKAGVQVLCTKQGDGTLYADEEELAVQQPRALPSSD' A
#
# COMPACT_ATOMS: atom_id res chain seq x y z
N MET A 1 3.79 -2.08 12.16
CA MET A 1 2.41 -2.55 11.83
C MET A 1 2.58 -3.73 10.88
N ALA A 2 1.85 -4.83 11.01
CA ALA A 2 2.10 -6.01 10.16
C ALA A 2 1.69 -5.78 8.69
N ILE A 3 2.51 -6.24 7.76
CA ILE A 3 2.24 -6.21 6.31
C ILE A 3 1.20 -7.29 5.96
N GLN A 4 0.14 -6.88 5.28
CA GLN A 4 -0.99 -7.72 4.92
C GLN A 4 -0.89 -8.26 3.49
N LEU A 5 -1.04 -9.58 3.34
CA LEU A 5 -1.10 -10.26 2.04
C LEU A 5 -2.22 -9.67 1.16
N GLY A 6 -1.91 -9.43 -0.11
CA GLY A 6 -2.86 -8.92 -1.11
C GLY A 6 -3.15 -7.42 -1.02
N ARG A 7 -2.60 -6.71 -0.03
CA ARG A 7 -2.68 -5.25 0.02
C ARG A 7 -1.64 -4.61 -0.90
N ARG A 8 -2.05 -3.51 -1.53
CA ARG A 8 -1.14 -2.60 -2.22
C ARG A 8 -0.70 -1.51 -1.27
N TYR A 9 0.57 -1.18 -1.31
CA TYR A 9 1.19 -0.12 -0.53
C TYR A 9 1.76 0.91 -1.50
N ILE A 10 1.58 2.20 -1.18
CA ILE A 10 1.95 3.32 -2.04
C ILE A 10 2.77 4.35 -1.27
N SER A 11 3.75 4.95 -1.94
CA SER A 11 4.35 6.23 -1.55
C SER A 11 4.23 7.18 -2.73
N GLU A 12 3.53 8.29 -2.54
CA GLU A 12 3.40 9.33 -3.57
C GLU A 12 4.70 10.10 -3.76
N LYS A 13 5.49 10.27 -2.68
CA LYS A 13 6.80 10.93 -2.71
C LYS A 13 7.80 10.17 -3.58
N ALA A 14 7.90 8.85 -3.39
CA ALA A 14 8.79 8.00 -4.16
C ALA A 14 8.19 7.59 -5.52
N GLY A 15 6.88 7.80 -5.74
CA GLY A 15 6.18 7.42 -6.96
C GLY A 15 6.08 5.90 -7.16
N VAL A 16 6.09 5.12 -6.07
CA VAL A 16 6.10 3.65 -6.12
C VAL A 16 4.81 3.05 -5.58
N GLN A 17 4.42 1.93 -6.17
CA GLN A 17 3.33 1.08 -5.70
C GLN A 17 3.78 -0.38 -5.69
N VAL A 18 3.61 -1.05 -4.56
CA VAL A 18 4.00 -2.46 -4.38
C VAL A 18 2.81 -3.31 -3.93
N LEU A 19 2.78 -4.59 -4.30
CA LEU A 19 1.79 -5.57 -3.85
C LEU A 19 2.45 -6.56 -2.89
N CYS A 20 1.87 -6.75 -1.70
CA CYS A 20 2.33 -7.80 -0.82
C CYS A 20 1.86 -9.18 -1.34
N THR A 21 2.80 -10.05 -1.71
CA THR A 21 2.53 -11.46 -2.11
C THR A 21 2.88 -12.47 -1.02
N LYS A 22 3.50 -12.01 0.08
CA LYS A 22 3.76 -12.78 1.30
C LYS A 22 3.77 -11.84 2.50
N GLN A 23 2.97 -12.16 3.51
CA GLN A 23 2.86 -11.36 4.74
C GLN A 23 4.13 -11.42 5.60
N GLY A 24 4.29 -10.41 6.47
CA GLY A 24 5.35 -10.35 7.48
C GLY A 24 5.04 -9.30 8.54
N ASP A 25 5.74 -9.37 9.67
CA ASP A 25 5.43 -8.55 10.86
C ASP A 25 6.05 -7.13 10.84
N GLY A 26 6.93 -6.87 9.86
CA GLY A 26 7.59 -5.58 9.68
C GLY A 26 6.70 -4.53 9.02
N THR A 27 7.24 -3.33 8.83
CA THR A 27 6.62 -2.21 8.13
C THR A 27 7.38 -1.95 6.81
N LEU A 28 6.68 -1.51 5.75
CA LEU A 28 7.32 -1.13 4.49
C LEU A 28 7.74 0.34 4.52
N TYR A 29 8.98 0.61 4.12
CA TYR A 29 9.52 1.96 3.96
C TYR A 29 10.09 2.17 2.55
N ALA A 30 9.96 3.40 2.04
CA ALA A 30 10.66 3.91 0.87
C ALA A 30 11.10 5.35 1.18
N ASP A 31 12.38 5.66 0.91
CA ASP A 31 12.96 7.00 1.17
C ASP A 31 12.65 7.57 2.56
N GLU A 32 12.85 6.71 3.58
CA GLU A 32 12.62 7.00 5.01
C GLU A 32 11.15 7.26 5.38
N GLU A 33 10.20 7.06 4.47
CA GLU A 33 8.76 7.19 4.67
C GLU A 33 8.08 5.82 4.76
N GLU A 34 7.19 5.64 5.72
CA GLU A 34 6.35 4.44 5.82
C GLU A 34 5.30 4.44 4.71
N LEU A 35 5.21 3.34 3.94
CA LEU A 35 4.21 3.25 2.87
C LEU A 35 2.80 3.09 3.44
N ALA A 36 1.85 3.81 2.85
CA ALA A 36 0.44 3.71 3.19
C ALA A 36 -0.25 2.58 2.41
N VAL A 37 -1.22 1.91 3.02
CA VAL A 37 -2.11 0.99 2.28
C VAL A 37 -2.94 1.79 1.28
N GLN A 38 -2.87 1.41 0.01
CA GLN A 38 -3.68 2.01 -1.04
C GLN A 38 -5.17 1.76 -0.75
N GLN A 39 -5.91 2.84 -0.59
CA GLN A 39 -7.36 2.77 -0.41
C GLN A 39 -8.02 2.40 -1.74
N PRO A 40 -9.09 1.59 -1.72
CA PRO A 40 -9.89 1.36 -2.91
C PRO A 40 -10.37 2.69 -3.46
N ARG A 41 -10.22 2.91 -4.77
CA ARG A 41 -10.85 4.06 -5.41
C ARG A 41 -12.36 3.78 -5.44
N ALA A 42 -13.13 4.58 -4.72
CA ALA A 42 -14.58 4.55 -4.86
C ALA A 42 -14.90 4.80 -6.35
N LEU A 43 -15.50 3.80 -6.99
CA LEU A 43 -16.10 4.04 -8.30
C LEU A 43 -17.26 5.01 -8.07
N PRO A 44 -17.43 6.05 -8.92
CA PRO A 44 -18.69 6.77 -8.92
C PRO A 44 -19.79 5.72 -9.09
N SER A 45 -20.76 5.72 -8.19
CA SER A 45 -21.93 4.86 -8.31
C SER A 45 -22.53 5.12 -9.69
N SER A 46 -22.42 4.12 -10.57
CA SER A 46 -23.13 4.12 -11.85
C SER A 46 -24.61 3.94 -11.55
N ASP A 47 -25.38 5.01 -11.75
CA ASP A 47 -26.84 4.97 -11.90
C ASP A 47 -27.17 4.52 -13.33
#